data_AF-A0A6V7JWZ5-F1
#
_entry.id   AF-A0A6V7JWZ5-F1
#
_cell.length_a   1.000
_cell.length_b   1.000
_cell.length_c   1.000
_cell.angle_alpha   90.00
_cell.angle_beta   90.00
_cell.angle_gamma   90.00
#
_symmetry.space_group_name_H-M   'P 1'
#
loop_
_entity.id
_entity.type
_entity.pdbx_description
1 polymer ?
#
loop_
_entity_poly.entity_id
_entity_poly.type
_entity_poly.pdbx_seq_one_letter_code
_entity_poly.pdbx_strand_id
1 'polypeptide(L)' 'MLTADNVMVLVNAVYFKGDWRQQFDASLTKNETFNLADGTKKEVEMMHVQGDFRYGTLDSVDATFVELPYE' A
#
# COMPACT_ATOMS: atom_id res chain seq x y z
N MET A 1 28.91 14.87 -1.53
CA MET A 1 29.17 16.19 -2.14
C MET A 1 29.56 15.95 -3.58
N LEU A 2 28.99 16.71 -4.53
CA LEU A 2 29.45 16.70 -5.91
C LEU A 2 30.83 17.36 -5.96
N THR A 3 31.79 16.74 -6.64
CA THR A 3 33.16 17.22 -6.80
C THR A 3 33.32 17.93 -8.15
N ALA A 4 34.42 18.69 -8.31
CA ALA A 4 34.69 19.44 -9.54
C ALA A 4 34.88 18.55 -10.78
N ASP A 5 35.11 17.24 -10.58
CA ASP A 5 35.30 16.27 -11.66
C ASP A 5 33.97 15.65 -12.15
N ASN A 6 32.83 16.01 -11.55
CA ASN A 6 31.52 15.57 -12.00
C ASN A 6 31.14 16.26 -13.33
N VAL A 7 31.25 15.53 -14.45
CA VAL A 7 30.92 16.04 -15.79
C VAL A 7 29.40 16.15 -16.03
N MET A 8 28.56 15.33 -15.38
CA MET A 8 27.09 15.43 -15.42
C MET A 8 26.45 14.64 -14.26
N VAL A 9 25.29 15.12 -13.78
CA VAL A 9 24.43 14.40 -12.85
C VAL A 9 22.99 14.47 -13.36
N LEU A 10 22.31 13.32 -13.44
CA LEU A 10 20.89 13.22 -13.74
C LEU A 10 20.18 12.58 -12.55
N VAL A 11 19.23 13.30 -11.96
CA VAL A 11 18.41 12.81 -10.84
C VAL A 11 16.95 12.88 -11.21
N ASN A 12 16.20 11.84 -10.83
CA ASN A 12 14.75 11.80 -10.90
C ASN A 12 14.20 11.48 -9.51
N ALA A 13 13.14 12.18 -9.11
CA ALA A 13 12.38 11.91 -7.90
C ALA A 13 10.89 11.97 -8.24
N VAL A 14 10.14 10.99 -7.78
CA VAL A 14 8.67 10.93 -7.92
C VAL A 14 8.09 10.72 -6.54
N TYR A 15 7.13 11.57 -6.18
CA TYR A 15 6.38 11.51 -4.94
C TYR A 15 4.89 11.51 -5.24
N PHE A 16 4.16 10.56 -4.67
CA PHE A 16 2.72 10.46 -4.79
C PHE A 16 2.09 10.41 -3.40
N LYS A 17 1.09 11.27 -3.19
CA LYS A 17 0.20 11.28 -2.03
C LYS A 17 -1.19 11.68 -2.52
N GLY A 18 -2.02 10.69 -2.77
CA GLY A 18 -3.42 10.87 -3.11
C GLY A 18 -4.33 10.53 -1.94
N ASP A 19 -5.44 11.25 -1.83
CA ASP A 19 -6.51 10.87 -0.92
C ASP A 19 -7.29 9.70 -1.53
N TRP A 20 -7.66 8.73 -0.71
CA TRP A 20 -8.56 7.66 -1.14
C TRP A 20 -9.92 8.25 -1.49
N ARG A 21 -10.51 7.79 -2.59
CA ARG A 21 -11.88 8.18 -2.96
C ARG A 21 -12.91 7.74 -1.93
N GLN A 22 -12.67 6.61 -1.30
CA GLN A 22 -13.37 6.20 -0.09
C GLN A 22 -12.35 6.07 1.05
N GLN A 23 -12.32 7.06 1.94
CA GLN A 23 -11.38 7.11 3.05
C GLN A 23 -11.74 6.09 4.15
N PHE A 24 -10.71 5.58 4.82
CA PHE A 24 -10.84 4.72 5.98
C PHE A 24 -11.21 5.56 7.21
N ASP A 25 -12.17 5.09 8.01
CA ASP A 25 -12.46 5.70 9.30
C ASP A 25 -11.38 5.27 10.32
N ALA A 26 -10.60 6.23 10.80
CA ALA A 26 -9.52 5.99 11.75
C ALA A 26 -10.01 5.36 13.07
N SER A 27 -11.27 5.56 13.45
CA SER A 27 -11.86 4.94 14.65
C SER A 27 -12.07 3.43 14.51
N LEU A 28 -12.07 2.91 13.27
CA LEU A 28 -12.20 1.49 12.97
C LEU A 28 -10.85 0.79 12.82
N THR A 29 -9.74 1.52 12.89
CA THR A 29 -8.39 0.94 12.89
C THR A 29 -8.10 0.31 14.24
N LYS A 30 -7.68 -0.96 14.25
CA LYS A 30 -7.41 -1.71 15.49
C LYS A 30 -6.27 -2.71 15.29
N ASN A 31 -5.64 -3.13 16.39
CA ASN A 31 -4.58 -4.14 16.34
C ASN A 31 -5.16 -5.50 15.93
N GLU A 32 -4.60 -6.07 14.87
CA GLU A 32 -4.91 -7.43 14.42
C GLU A 32 -3.65 -8.20 13.99
N THR A 33 -3.77 -9.53 14.01
CA THR A 33 -2.71 -10.44 13.60
C THR A 33 -2.51 -10.46 12.08
N PHE A 34 -1.29 -10.17 11.63
CA PHE A 34 -0.81 -10.38 10.27
C PHE A 34 0.15 -11.58 10.21
N ASN A 35 0.00 -12.43 9.19
CA ASN A 35 0.86 -13.60 8.98
C ASN A 35 2.01 -13.24 8.03
N LEU A 36 3.25 -13.38 8.49
CA LEU A 36 4.46 -13.09 7.73
C LEU A 36 4.87 -14.28 6.86
N ALA A 37 5.69 -14.02 5.84
CA ALA A 37 6.14 -15.02 4.88
C ALA A 37 7.00 -16.14 5.51
N ASP A 38 7.65 -15.86 6.64
CA ASP A 38 8.43 -16.84 7.42
C ASP A 38 7.55 -17.70 8.36
N GLY A 39 6.22 -17.53 8.31
CA GLY A 39 5.25 -18.24 9.15
C GLY A 39 5.05 -17.63 10.53
N THR A 40 5.77 -16.56 10.88
CA THR A 40 5.56 -15.84 12.15
C THR A 40 4.34 -14.92 12.07
N LYS A 41 3.84 -14.50 13.23
CA LYS A 41 2.67 -13.63 13.37
C LYS A 41 3.08 -12.32 14.01
N LYS A 42 2.50 -11.21 13.55
CA LYS A 42 2.76 -9.87 14.07
C LYS A 42 1.45 -9.11 14.23
N GLU A 43 1.30 -8.40 15.35
CA GLU A 43 0.21 -7.43 15.51
C GLU A 43 0.48 -6.15 14.71
N VAL A 44 -0.51 -5.70 13.95
CA VAL A 44 -0.47 -4.48 13.12
C VAL A 44 -1.75 -3.67 13.31
N GLU A 45 -1.66 -2.35 13.16
CA GLU A 45 -2.84 -1.48 13.10
C GLU A 45 -3.57 -1.68 11.77
N MET A 46 -4.60 -2.51 11.78
CA MET A 46 -5.39 -2.91 10.60
C MET A 46 -6.53 -1.93 10.36
N MET A 47 -6.52 -1.25 9.21
CA MET A 47 -7.59 -0.34 8.79
C MET A 47 -8.81 -1.11 8.29
N HIS A 48 -10.00 -0.51 8.43
CA HIS A 48 -11.26 -1.14 8.04
C HIS A 48 -12.13 -0.17 7.23
N VAL A 49 -12.73 -0.67 6.16
CA VAL A 49 -13.70 0.06 5.35
C VAL A 49 -14.68 -0.94 4.73
N GLN A 50 -15.95 -0.55 4.63
CA GLN A 50 -16.98 -1.31 3.94
C GLN A 50 -17.59 -0.43 2.85
N GLY A 51 -17.70 -0.98 1.64
CA GLY A 51 -18.19 -0.25 0.47
C GLY A 51 -18.20 -1.12 -0.77
N ASP A 52 -18.63 -0.54 -1.88
CA ASP A 52 -18.64 -1.19 -3.18
C ASP A 52 -17.27 -1.03 -3.84
N PHE A 53 -16.48 -2.11 -3.79
CA PHE A 53 -15.18 -2.18 -4.44
C PHE A 53 -15.22 -3.18 -5.59
N ARG A 54 -14.37 -2.97 -6.60
CA ARG A 54 -14.07 -4.04 -7.56
C ARG A 54 -13.10 -5.00 -6.92
N TYR A 55 -13.46 -6.27 -6.88
CA TYR A 55 -12.65 -7.34 -6.32
C TYR A 55 -12.89 -8.64 -7.09
N GLY A 56 -12.02 -9.61 -6.92
CA GLY A 56 -12.16 -10.93 -7.53
C GLY A 56 -10.98 -11.85 -7.25
N THR A 57 -11.00 -13.03 -7.86
CA THR A 57 -9.91 -14.01 -7.77
C THR A 57 -9.11 -14.06 -9.08
N LEU A 58 -7.83 -14.42 -8.95
CA LEU A 58 -6.90 -14.65 -10.04
C LEU A 58 -6.40 -16.09 -9.92
N ASP A 59 -7.19 -17.02 -10.42
CA ASP A 59 -6.97 -18.46 -10.25
C ASP A 59 -5.62 -18.93 -10.80
N SER A 60 -5.10 -18.28 -11.84
CA SER A 60 -3.80 -18.61 -12.45
C SER A 60 -2.61 -18.43 -11.51
N VAL A 61 -2.77 -17.63 -10.45
CA VAL A 61 -1.72 -17.31 -9.47
C VAL A 61 -2.18 -17.49 -8.02
N ASP A 62 -3.34 -18.13 -7.82
CA ASP A 62 -3.94 -18.37 -6.50
C ASP A 62 -3.99 -17.10 -5.62
N ALA A 63 -4.54 -16.01 -6.19
CA ALA A 63 -4.58 -14.70 -5.52
C ALA A 63 -5.99 -14.09 -5.52
N THR A 64 -6.23 -13.19 -4.58
CA THR A 64 -7.42 -12.30 -4.55
C THR A 64 -6.97 -10.87 -4.78
N PHE A 65 -7.72 -10.10 -5.57
CA PHE A 65 -7.46 -8.68 -5.81
C PHE A 65 -8.62 -7.80 -5.34
N VAL A 66 -8.31 -6.54 -5.06
CA VAL A 66 -9.26 -5.45 -4.79
C VAL A 66 -8.71 -4.13 -5.36
N GLU A 67 -9.57 -3.31 -5.95
CA GLU A 67 -9.23 -1.97 -6.44
C GLU A 67 -9.61 -0.92 -5.38
N LEU A 68 -8.62 -0.12 -4.95
CA LEU A 68 -8.81 1.03 -4.05
C LEU A 68 -8.51 2.33 -4.82
N PRO A 69 -9.52 3.05 -5.33
CA PRO A 69 -9.29 4.25 -6.10
C PRO A 69 -8.87 5.45 -5.22
N TYR A 70 -7.97 6.27 -5.76
CA TYR A 70 -7.72 7.63 -5.29
C TYR A 70 -8.73 8.61 -5.92
N GLU A 71 -8.85 9.81 -5.34
CA GLU A 71 -9.54 10.96 -5.96
C GLU A 71 -8.83 11.47 -7.23
#